data_AF-A0A6B9F5V6-F1
#
_entry.id   AF-A0A6B9F5V6-F1
#
_cell.length_a   1.000
_cell.length_b   1.000
_cell.length_c   1.000
_cell.angle_alpha   90.00
_cell.angle_beta   90.00
_cell.angle_gamma   90.00
#
_symmetry.space_group_name_H-M   'P 1'
#
loop_
_entity.id
_entity.type
_entity.pdbx_description
1 polymer ?
#
loop_
_entity_poly.entity_id
_entity_poly.type
_entity_poly.pdbx_seq_one_letter_code
_entity_poly.pdbx_strand_id
1 'polypeptide(L)'
;MGLFDRLTFEDGLDVEFPDIGVDPFEVTWQTKSIARHEPMMENYKVTAEGRLFKEDAKYEHVPEEERPGYNEEIGGFENKIDRVRGSMRKIHQGWSDTEYHGIFEFHRTIDGDYVSLEAKFTDGQLVEVTRSE
;
A
#
# COMPACT_ATOMS: atom_id res chain seq x y z
N MET A 1 3.54 -14.90 -1.67
CA MET A 1 3.37 -13.51 -1.19
C MET A 1 2.29 -12.89 -2.06
N GLY A 2 1.19 -12.44 -1.46
CA GLY A 2 0.12 -11.77 -2.21
C GLY A 2 0.52 -10.35 -2.60
N LEU A 3 -0.06 -9.83 -3.68
CA LEU A 3 -0.02 -8.41 -4.01
C LEU A 3 -1.06 -7.71 -3.13
N PHE A 4 -0.64 -6.69 -2.40
CA PHE A 4 -1.50 -5.84 -1.58
C PHE A 4 -0.95 -4.43 -1.61
N ASP A 5 -1.86 -3.48 -1.55
CA ASP A 5 -1.56 -2.08 -1.34
C ASP A 5 -1.38 -1.83 0.16
N ARG A 6 -0.81 -0.68 0.53
CA ARG A 6 -0.54 -0.32 1.93
C ARG A 6 -1.24 0.98 2.30
N LEU A 7 -1.76 1.03 3.52
CA LEU A 7 -2.39 2.21 4.11
C LEU A 7 -1.71 2.55 5.43
N THR A 8 -1.35 3.82 5.61
CA THR A 8 -0.78 4.36 6.86
C THR A 8 -1.56 5.61 7.30
N PHE A 9 -1.63 5.84 8.60
CA PHE A 9 -2.26 7.04 9.17
C PHE A 9 -1.19 7.97 9.74
N GLU A 10 -1.27 9.27 9.45
CA GLU A 10 -0.41 10.27 10.10
C GLU A 10 -0.88 10.54 11.53
N ASP A 11 0.08 10.79 12.42
CA ASP A 11 -0.18 11.13 13.83
C ASP A 11 -1.02 12.41 13.95
N GLY A 12 -1.96 12.43 14.90
CA GLY A 12 -2.85 13.57 15.13
C GLY A 12 -4.15 13.57 14.30
N LEU A 13 -4.50 12.45 13.67
CA LEU A 13 -5.82 12.28 13.06
C LEU A 13 -6.92 12.24 14.11
N ASP A 14 -7.87 13.17 14.01
CA ASP A 14 -9.05 13.24 14.87
C ASP A 14 -10.16 12.31 14.35
N VAL A 15 -9.94 11.00 14.44
CA VAL A 15 -10.95 9.98 14.11
C VAL A 15 -11.04 8.93 15.22
N GLU A 16 -12.26 8.52 15.54
CA GLU A 16 -12.48 7.41 16.45
C GLU A 16 -12.16 6.10 15.71
N PHE A 17 -11.07 5.45 16.11
CA PHE A 17 -10.77 4.09 15.67
C PHE A 17 -11.48 3.08 16.57
N PRO A 18 -11.97 1.96 16.01
CA PRO A 18 -12.48 0.87 16.82
C PRO A 18 -11.38 0.28 17.70
N ASP A 19 -11.75 -0.20 18.89
CA ASP A 19 -10.81 -0.81 19.83
C ASP A 19 -10.25 -2.12 19.25
N ILE A 20 -8.99 -2.05 18.82
CA ILE A 20 -8.24 -3.15 18.17
C ILE A 20 -7.03 -3.60 19.00
N GLY A 21 -6.87 -3.08 20.22
CA GLY A 21 -5.78 -3.43 21.14
C GLY A 21 -4.39 -2.91 20.74
N VAL A 22 -4.29 -2.14 19.65
CA VAL A 22 -3.05 -1.51 19.19
C VAL A 22 -3.30 -0.11 18.67
N ASP A 23 -2.25 0.70 18.68
CA ASP A 23 -2.28 2.02 18.09
C ASP A 23 -2.34 1.93 16.55
N PRO A 24 -3.38 2.47 15.89
CA PRO A 24 -3.56 2.37 14.44
C PRO A 24 -2.54 3.22 13.65
N PHE A 25 -1.87 4.18 14.28
CA PHE A 25 -0.87 5.06 13.65
C PHE A 25 0.50 4.38 13.53
N GLU A 26 0.84 3.50 14.47
CA GLU A 26 2.07 2.69 14.41
C GLU A 26 1.96 1.48 13.45
N VAL A 27 0.78 1.27 12.87
CA VAL A 27 0.45 0.09 12.08
C VAL A 27 0.34 0.43 10.59
N THR A 28 1.14 -0.26 9.78
CA THR A 28 0.94 -0.29 8.32
C THR A 28 -0.10 -1.34 7.94
N TRP A 29 -1.23 -0.91 7.42
CA TRP A 29 -2.33 -1.77 7.05
C TRP A 29 -2.20 -2.28 5.62
N GLN A 30 -2.71 -3.49 5.35
CA GLN A 30 -2.76 -4.06 4.00
C GLN A 30 -4.15 -3.84 3.42
N THR A 31 -4.23 -3.36 2.17
CA THR A 31 -5.51 -3.21 1.46
C THR A 31 -5.47 -3.91 0.12
N LYS A 32 -6.64 -4.35 -0.35
CA LYS A 32 -6.83 -5.03 -1.64
C LYS A 32 -7.83 -4.32 -2.55
N SER A 33 -8.49 -3.27 -2.07
CA SER A 33 -9.80 -2.86 -2.58
C SER A 33 -9.79 -1.55 -3.38
N ILE A 34 -8.65 -0.87 -3.45
CA ILE A 34 -8.58 0.48 -4.07
C ILE A 34 -8.64 0.39 -5.59
N ALA A 35 -7.91 -0.56 -6.15
CA ALA A 35 -8.00 -0.90 -7.56
C ALA A 35 -9.03 -2.02 -7.73
N ARG A 36 -10.22 -1.69 -8.25
CA ARG A 36 -11.23 -2.67 -8.71
C ARG A 36 -10.68 -3.75 -9.66
N HIS A 37 -9.46 -3.58 -10.19
CA HIS A 37 -8.89 -4.46 -11.20
C HIS A 37 -7.64 -5.24 -10.78
N GLU A 38 -6.79 -4.81 -9.85
CA GLU A 38 -5.64 -5.57 -9.33
C GLU A 38 -4.88 -4.73 -8.29
N PRO A 39 -4.46 -5.28 -7.13
CA PRO A 39 -3.57 -4.56 -6.21
C PRO A 39 -2.24 -4.24 -6.91
N MET A 40 -1.94 -2.94 -7.04
CA MET A 40 -0.78 -2.44 -7.78
C MET A 40 0.44 -2.16 -6.88
N MET A 41 0.41 -2.63 -5.63
CA MET A 41 1.42 -2.34 -4.60
C MET A 41 1.58 -0.83 -4.38
N GLU A 42 0.45 -0.13 -4.39
CA GLU A 42 0.39 1.30 -4.13
C GLU A 42 0.44 1.56 -2.62
N ASN A 43 1.00 2.72 -2.27
CA ASN A 43 1.02 3.18 -0.90
C ASN A 43 0.05 4.36 -0.78
N TYR A 44 -0.74 4.34 0.27
CA TYR A 44 -1.71 5.37 0.61
C TYR A 44 -1.41 5.83 2.02
N LYS A 45 -1.61 7.13 2.26
CA LYS A 45 -1.56 7.69 3.59
C LYS A 45 -2.79 8.55 3.85
N VAL A 46 -3.28 8.52 5.08
CA VAL A 46 -4.30 9.45 5.56
C VAL A 46 -3.60 10.50 6.39
N THR A 47 -3.75 11.77 6.03
CA THR A 47 -3.11 12.86 6.76
C THR A 47 -3.79 13.11 8.11
N ALA A 48 -3.16 13.90 8.98
CA ALA A 48 -3.77 14.31 10.26
C ALA A 48 -5.10 15.07 10.07
N GLU A 49 -5.30 15.71 8.91
CA GLU A 49 -6.55 16.37 8.53
C GLU A 49 -7.61 15.39 7.99
N GLY A 50 -7.29 14.10 7.91
CA GLY A 50 -8.16 13.06 7.34
C GLY A 50 -8.15 13.00 5.81
N ARG A 51 -7.20 13.65 5.13
CA ARG A 51 -7.12 13.60 3.66
C ARG A 51 -6.41 12.35 3.17
N LEU A 52 -6.97 11.67 2.18
CA LEU A 52 -6.34 10.55 1.52
C LEU A 52 -5.32 11.02 0.50
N PHE A 53 -4.07 10.65 0.71
CA PHE A 53 -2.98 10.90 -0.20
C PHE A 53 -2.54 9.57 -0.80
N LYS A 54 -2.39 9.55 -2.11
CA LYS A 54 -1.84 8.42 -2.85
C LYS A 54 -0.37 8.70 -3.18
N GLU A 55 0.48 7.69 -3.05
CA GLU A 55 1.87 7.79 -3.47
C GLU A 55 1.95 8.00 -4.99
N ASP A 56 2.61 9.07 -5.39
CA ASP A 56 3.00 9.27 -6.78
C ASP A 56 4.32 8.53 -7.02
N ALA A 57 4.30 7.58 -7.95
CA ALA A 57 5.48 6.78 -8.26
C ALA A 57 5.62 6.58 -9.76
N LYS A 58 6.85 6.74 -10.24
CA LYS A 58 7.24 6.41 -11.62
C LYS A 58 7.90 5.05 -11.65
N TYR A 59 7.54 4.27 -12.66
CA TYR A 59 8.16 2.99 -12.93
C TYR A 59 9.18 3.16 -14.05
N GLU A 60 10.42 2.79 -13.77
CA GLU A 60 11.50 2.77 -14.76
C GLU A 60 11.98 1.35 -14.97
N HIS A 61 12.32 1.04 -16.21
CA HIS A 61 12.87 -0.25 -16.57
C HIS A 61 14.35 -0.33 -16.17
N VAL A 62 14.71 -1.38 -15.45
CA VAL A 62 16.08 -1.62 -14.97
C VAL A 62 16.82 -2.45 -16.02
N PRO A 63 18.04 -2.08 -16.45
CA PRO A 63 18.84 -2.91 -17.36
C PRO A 63 19.16 -4.26 -16.74
N GLU A 64 19.30 -5.31 -17.57
CA GLU A 64 19.47 -6.70 -17.10
C GLU A 64 20.68 -6.88 -16.16
N GLU A 65 21.77 -6.16 -16.42
CA GLU A 65 23.01 -6.23 -15.64
C GLU A 65 22.87 -5.75 -14.18
N GLU A 66 21.91 -4.85 -13.91
CA GLU A 66 21.64 -4.34 -12.56
C GLU A 66 20.55 -5.16 -11.83
N ARG A 67 19.97 -6.17 -12.49
CA ARG A 67 18.88 -6.95 -11.91
C ARG A 67 19.41 -8.03 -10.95
N PRO A 68 18.64 -8.34 -9.88
CA PRO A 68 18.96 -9.45 -9.01
C PRO A 68 19.03 -10.77 -9.78
N GLY A 69 20.11 -11.53 -9.60
CA GLY A 69 20.30 -12.83 -10.26
C GLY A 69 20.93 -12.76 -11.65
N TYR A 70 21.38 -11.58 -12.09
CA TYR A 70 22.26 -11.47 -13.25
C TYR A 70 23.61 -12.11 -12.92
N ASN A 71 24.08 -13.00 -13.80
CA ASN A 71 25.35 -13.68 -13.69
C ASN A 71 26.21 -13.33 -14.91
N GLU A 72 27.32 -12.63 -14.66
CA GLU A 72 28.28 -12.18 -15.66
C GLU A 72 28.97 -13.34 -16.40
N GLU A 73 29.17 -14.49 -15.74
CA GLU A 73 29.85 -15.66 -16.33
C GLU A 73 29.03 -16.33 -17.43
N ILE A 74 27.70 -16.32 -17.30
CA ILE A 74 26.77 -16.82 -18.34
C ILE A 74 26.19 -15.69 -19.19
N GLY A 75 26.57 -14.43 -18.93
CA GLY A 75 26.08 -13.24 -19.62
C GLY A 75 24.58 -13.04 -19.51
N GLY A 76 23.95 -13.46 -18.41
CA GLY A 76 22.50 -13.47 -18.29
C GLY A 76 21.97 -14.11 -17.01
N PHE A 77 20.78 -14.70 -17.09
CA PHE A 77 20.08 -15.28 -15.95
C PHE A 77 19.98 -16.80 -16.09
N GLU A 78 20.11 -17.51 -14.97
CA GLU A 78 19.97 -18.97 -14.94
C GLU A 78 18.55 -19.42 -15.33
N ASN A 79 17.52 -18.63 -14.97
CA ASN A 79 16.13 -18.94 -15.27
C ASN A 79 15.36 -17.73 -15.83
N LYS A 80 14.28 -18.03 -16.57
CA LYS A 80 13.37 -16.99 -17.12
C LYS A 80 12.68 -16.13 -16.05
N ILE A 81 12.50 -16.68 -14.84
CA ILE A 81 11.88 -15.97 -13.71
C ILE A 81 12.85 -14.93 -13.15
N ASP A 82 14.15 -15.25 -13.04
CA ASP A 82 15.16 -14.30 -12.59
C ASP A 82 15.33 -13.14 -13.58
N ARG A 83 15.17 -13.42 -14.88
CA ARG A 83 15.20 -12.37 -15.92
C ARG A 83 14.18 -11.25 -15.71
N VAL A 84 12.97 -11.59 -15.26
CA VAL A 84 11.89 -10.61 -15.03
C VAL A 84 11.94 -10.00 -13.63
N ARG A 85 12.68 -10.62 -12.70
CA ARG A 85 12.82 -10.16 -11.33
C ARG A 85 13.60 -8.85 -11.27
N GLY A 86 13.04 -7.86 -10.60
CA GLY A 86 13.66 -6.52 -10.52
C GLY A 86 13.73 -5.77 -11.84
N SER A 87 12.96 -6.19 -12.86
CA SER A 87 12.95 -5.53 -14.18
C SER A 87 12.33 -4.13 -14.17
N MET A 88 11.56 -3.81 -13.13
CA MET A 88 11.02 -2.48 -12.89
C MET A 88 11.46 -1.96 -11.52
N ARG A 89 11.87 -0.69 -11.48
CA ARG A 89 12.14 0.07 -10.26
C ARG A 89 11.03 1.09 -10.06
N LYS A 90 10.37 1.03 -8.92
CA LYS A 90 9.41 2.04 -8.46
C LYS A 90 10.20 3.18 -7.82
N ILE A 91 10.03 4.40 -8.34
CA ILE A 91 10.68 5.61 -7.84
C ILE A 91 9.60 6.49 -7.23
N HIS A 92 9.69 6.71 -5.91
CA HIS A 92 8.82 7.60 -5.18
C HIS A 92 9.03 9.04 -5.66
N GLN A 93 7.98 9.69 -6.15
CA GLN A 93 7.99 11.10 -6.57
C GLN A 93 7.33 12.03 -5.56
N GLY A 94 6.55 11.48 -4.64
CA GLY A 94 5.90 12.24 -3.58
C GLY A 94 4.54 11.68 -3.23
N TRP A 95 3.69 12.56 -2.73
CA TRP A 95 2.32 12.26 -2.37
C TRP A 95 1.39 13.25 -3.03
N SER A 96 0.30 12.73 -3.58
CA SER A 96 -0.73 13.52 -4.25
C SER A 96 -2.06 13.32 -3.53
N ASP A 97 -2.78 14.42 -3.29
CA ASP A 97 -4.15 14.36 -2.78
C ASP A 97 -5.04 13.61 -3.79
N THR A 98 -5.95 12.79 -3.28
CA THR A 98 -6.90 12.07 -4.13
C THR A 98 -8.32 12.32 -3.67
N GLU A 99 -9.16 12.76 -4.61
CA GLU A 99 -10.60 12.97 -4.42
C GLU A 99 -11.35 11.62 -4.43
N TYR A 100 -10.85 10.64 -3.69
CA TYR A 100 -11.43 9.32 -3.62
C TYR A 100 -12.75 9.34 -2.85
N HIS A 101 -13.78 8.71 -3.42
CA HIS A 101 -15.09 8.56 -2.80
C HIS A 101 -15.46 7.07 -2.77
N GLY A 102 -15.54 6.48 -1.58
CA GLY A 102 -15.77 5.05 -1.41
C GLY A 102 -15.42 4.52 -0.03
N ILE A 103 -15.27 3.20 0.09
CA ILE A 103 -14.88 2.52 1.33
C ILE A 103 -13.59 1.75 1.06
N PHE A 104 -12.61 1.90 1.94
CA PHE A 104 -11.39 1.10 1.98
C PHE A 104 -11.49 0.03 3.02
N GLU A 105 -11.49 -1.22 2.57
CA GLU A 105 -11.20 -2.33 3.45
C GLU A 105 -9.69 -2.49 3.59
N PHE A 106 -9.23 -2.57 4.83
CA PHE A 106 -7.84 -2.80 5.17
C PHE A 106 -7.73 -3.73 6.38
N HIS A 107 -6.71 -4.57 6.39
CA HIS A 107 -6.56 -5.63 7.37
C HIS A 107 -5.13 -5.82 7.82
N ARG A 108 -4.98 -6.36 9.03
CA ARG A 108 -3.70 -6.71 9.63
C ARG A 108 -3.92 -7.83 10.65
N THR A 109 -2.97 -8.76 10.72
CA THR A 109 -2.87 -9.69 11.85
C THR A 109 -2.15 -8.99 13.01
N ILE A 110 -2.82 -8.88 14.15
CA ILE A 110 -2.34 -8.27 15.39
C ILE A 110 -2.38 -9.36 16.47
N ASP A 111 -1.24 -9.67 17.10
CA ASP A 111 -1.13 -10.71 18.13
C ASP A 111 -1.70 -12.11 17.75
N GLY A 112 -1.81 -12.40 16.45
CA GLY A 112 -2.38 -13.64 15.91
C GLY A 112 -3.85 -13.54 15.53
N ASP A 113 -4.54 -12.46 15.90
CA ASP A 113 -5.91 -12.15 15.52
C ASP A 113 -5.95 -11.39 14.20
N TYR A 114 -6.76 -11.87 13.25
CA TYR A 114 -6.97 -11.18 11.98
C TYR A 114 -8.00 -10.06 12.18
N VAL A 115 -7.56 -8.82 12.03
CA VAL A 115 -8.39 -7.63 12.17
C VAL A 115 -8.63 -7.04 10.79
N SER A 116 -9.91 -6.89 10.43
CA SER A 116 -10.35 -6.18 9.23
C SER A 116 -11.10 -4.91 9.64
N LEU A 117 -10.75 -3.80 9.02
CA LEU A 117 -11.34 -2.49 9.21
C LEU A 117 -11.78 -1.91 7.86
N GLU A 118 -12.75 -1.02 7.93
CA GLU A 118 -13.29 -0.29 6.80
C GLU A 118 -13.16 1.21 7.08
N ALA A 119 -12.56 1.96 6.17
CA ALA A 119 -12.47 3.41 6.26
C ALA A 119 -13.28 4.02 5.11
N LYS A 120 -14.27 4.84 5.47
CA LYS A 120 -15.14 5.50 4.52
C LYS A 120 -14.60 6.86 4.16
N PHE A 121 -14.48 7.12 2.87
CA PHE A 121 -14.00 8.39 2.31
C PHE A 121 -15.06 9.04 1.44
N THR A 122 -15.14 10.36 1.55
CA THR A 122 -15.99 11.22 0.72
C THR A 122 -15.11 12.35 0.20
N ASP A 123 -14.89 12.38 -1.11
CA ASP A 123 -14.10 13.43 -1.77
C ASP A 123 -12.69 13.59 -1.17
N GLY A 124 -12.05 12.44 -0.89
CA GLY A 124 -10.73 12.35 -0.28
C GLY A 124 -10.71 12.54 1.23
N GLN A 125 -11.82 12.92 1.86
CA GLN A 125 -11.92 13.11 3.30
C GLN A 125 -12.34 11.82 4.00
N LEU A 126 -11.59 11.40 5.01
CA LEU A 126 -11.97 10.32 5.91
C LEU A 126 -13.18 10.78 6.73
N VAL A 127 -14.25 9.99 6.65
CA VAL A 127 -15.53 10.24 7.34
C VAL A 127 -15.68 9.34 8.56
N GLU A 128 -15.28 8.07 8.43
CA GLU A 128 -15.55 7.06 9.46
C GLU A 128 -14.57 5.89 9.31
N VAL A 129 -14.20 5.27 10.43
CA VAL A 129 -13.49 3.99 10.46
C VAL A 129 -14.30 3.00 11.29
N THR A 130 -14.70 1.89 10.70
CA THR A 130 -15.45 0.81 11.37
C THR A 130 -14.71 -0.51 11.27
N ARG A 131 -15.12 -1.49 12.09
CA ARG A 131 -14.65 -2.86 11.95
C ARG A 131 -15.46 -3.56 10.86
N SER A 132 -14.78 -4.27 9.98
CA SER A 132 -15.46 -5.11 8.98
C SER A 132 -15.95 -6.39 9.66
N GLU A 133 -17.25 -6.67 9.54
CA GLU A 133 -17.93 -7.84 10.14
C GLU A 133 -17.77 -9.13 9.32
#